data_AF-A0A286GR60-F1
#
_entry.id   AF-A0A286GR60-F1
#
_cell.length_a   1.000
_cell.length_b   1.000
_cell.length_c   1.000
_cell.angle_alpha   90.00
_cell.angle_beta   90.00
_cell.angle_gamma   90.00
#
_symmetry.space_group_name_H-M   'P 1'
#
loop_
_entity.id
_entity.type
_entity.pdbx_description
1 polymer ?
#
loop_
_entity_poly.entity_id
_entity_poly.type
_entity_poly.pdbx_seq_one_letter_code
_entity_poly.pdbx_strand_id
1 'polypeptide(L)'
;MQGPFFEFKVENFHIQPFQPLVFRDYKPQENFPNCCPNHKAVMEWAAKFVEEFPNCCEAHKILAKNPLIDLTYFKSDAFAVSIVNRVSYTEHHIEKRIEQANWYEDITNYIEYIISSFGTPSFGDHVYSKSLISLIEARQDEIGQSKAQRLIDYVNGLYERQPDEPVAEEIDLNELYHIYQKWLFVFPFTVQPFDKLKDRFTNIFPVIAEEPVYNPYTQFSKFRVVTKRKLIEWLIDKTKEILKSVNSVELLQNGLVKDTNAHRVDLLNGQHKARQAALVNEFSKQENHYLQVITKWLSNEEKYYKAVMPLLAAKRTGKTSTPPVTDNRANVFNERMHLDEVRKYFIQLAKNSSKNGNPFLTIEQFEQFINRAFVGEPFTEKLSMNEKTGDKGKVIGLFYLFFTRCTTHQPKIGKLDPNATVEKYIRLLTDHFDNWTFDEVKNNFRSGGNWQKPA
;
A
#
# COMPACT_ATOMS: atom_id res chain seq x y z
N MET A 1 -25.97 9.64 1.21
CA MET A 1 -25.41 9.26 -0.11
C MET A 1 -25.08 7.78 -0.03
N GLN A 2 -25.44 6.98 -1.03
CA GLN A 2 -24.88 5.63 -1.16
C GLN A 2 -23.36 5.77 -1.33
N GLY A 3 -22.59 5.13 -0.46
CA GLY A 3 -21.14 5.09 -0.60
C GLY A 3 -20.72 4.16 -1.77
N PRO A 4 -19.41 4.00 -2.01
CA PRO A 4 -18.91 3.24 -3.15
C PRO A 4 -19.04 1.73 -2.99
N PHE A 5 -19.38 1.23 -1.79
CA PHE A 5 -19.53 -0.19 -1.51
C PHE A 5 -21.01 -0.58 -1.53
N PHE A 6 -21.29 -1.69 -2.21
CA PHE A 6 -22.60 -2.33 -2.21
C PHE A 6 -22.59 -3.52 -1.26
N GLU A 7 -23.55 -3.55 -0.35
CA GLU A 7 -23.77 -4.69 0.52
C GLU A 7 -24.86 -5.58 -0.07
N PHE A 8 -24.52 -6.85 -0.28
CA PHE A 8 -25.51 -7.87 -0.63
C PHE A 8 -26.04 -8.48 0.65
N LYS A 9 -27.35 -8.33 0.88
CA LYS A 9 -28.01 -9.10 1.94
C LYS A 9 -27.96 -10.58 1.59
N VAL A 10 -27.71 -11.42 2.58
CA VAL A 10 -27.66 -12.89 2.44
C VAL A 10 -28.94 -13.45 1.80
N GLU A 11 -30.10 -12.83 2.06
CA GLU A 11 -31.37 -13.21 1.44
C GLU A 11 -31.41 -13.01 -0.10
N ASN A 12 -30.52 -12.19 -0.66
CA ASN A 12 -30.44 -11.90 -2.10
C ASN A 12 -29.22 -12.53 -2.76
N PHE A 13 -28.44 -13.31 -2.02
CA PHE A 13 -27.21 -13.92 -2.51
C PHE A 13 -27.26 -15.43 -2.29
N HIS A 14 -27.17 -16.19 -3.38
CA HIS A 14 -27.14 -17.63 -3.32
C HIS A 14 -26.00 -18.18 -4.17
N ILE A 15 -25.17 -19.02 -3.57
CA ILE A 15 -24.20 -19.85 -4.28
C ILE A 15 -24.73 -21.27 -4.26
N GLN A 16 -24.88 -21.87 -5.44
CA GLN A 16 -25.31 -23.25 -5.57
C GLN A 16 -24.24 -24.20 -4.99
N PRO A 17 -24.64 -25.27 -4.29
CA PRO A 17 -23.73 -26.33 -3.88
C PRO A 17 -22.97 -26.89 -5.08
N PHE A 18 -21.70 -27.25 -4.87
CA PHE A 18 -20.87 -27.83 -5.92
C PHE A 18 -20.14 -29.08 -5.41
N GLN A 19 -19.71 -29.93 -6.33
CA GLN A 19 -18.90 -31.10 -5.99
C GLN A 19 -17.47 -30.64 -5.67
N PRO A 20 -16.96 -30.89 -4.46
CA PRO A 20 -15.62 -30.47 -4.09
C PRO A 20 -14.57 -31.30 -4.84
N LEU A 21 -13.40 -30.68 -5.05
CA LEU A 21 -12.21 -31.36 -5.53
C LEU A 21 -11.77 -32.42 -4.51
N VAL A 22 -11.52 -33.62 -5.02
CA VAL A 22 -11.02 -34.76 -4.26
C VAL A 22 -9.64 -35.13 -4.77
N PHE A 23 -8.77 -35.60 -3.87
CA PHE A 23 -7.44 -36.08 -4.24
C PHE A 23 -7.54 -37.25 -5.22
N ARG A 24 -6.66 -37.29 -6.22
CA ARG A 24 -6.74 -38.24 -7.35
C ARG A 24 -6.73 -39.72 -6.94
N ASP A 25 -6.18 -40.03 -5.76
CA ASP A 25 -6.09 -41.39 -5.24
C ASP A 25 -7.25 -41.77 -4.33
N TYR A 26 -8.22 -40.88 -4.10
CA TYR A 26 -9.40 -41.20 -3.32
C TYR A 26 -10.22 -42.31 -3.99
N LYS A 27 -10.54 -43.32 -3.20
CA LYS A 27 -11.45 -44.40 -3.56
C LYS A 27 -12.43 -44.60 -2.42
N PRO A 28 -13.75 -44.49 -2.66
CA PRO A 28 -14.73 -44.87 -1.66
C PRO A 28 -14.48 -46.30 -1.18
N GLN A 29 -14.70 -46.55 0.12
CA GLN A 29 -14.66 -47.90 0.66
C GLN A 29 -15.78 -48.76 0.04
N GLU A 30 -15.59 -50.07 0.02
CA GLU A 30 -16.63 -50.99 -0.42
C GLU A 30 -17.90 -50.81 0.44
N ASN A 31 -19.08 -50.86 -0.19
CA ASN A 31 -20.39 -50.62 0.44
C ASN A 31 -20.62 -49.19 0.99
N PHE A 32 -19.84 -48.18 0.58
CA PHE A 32 -20.09 -46.78 0.93
C PHE A 32 -21.51 -46.30 0.53
N PRO A 33 -22.24 -45.49 1.35
CA PRO A 33 -21.84 -44.91 2.65
C PRO A 33 -22.01 -45.83 3.86
N ASN A 34 -22.41 -47.10 3.67
CA ASN A 34 -22.62 -48.07 4.76
C ASN A 34 -21.36 -48.89 5.09
N CYS A 35 -20.18 -48.40 4.72
CA CYS A 35 -18.93 -49.15 4.78
C CYS A 35 -18.40 -49.36 6.22
N CYS A 36 -18.75 -48.49 7.17
CA CYS A 36 -18.34 -48.60 8.56
C CYS A 36 -19.36 -47.95 9.52
N PRO A 37 -19.29 -48.21 10.84
CA PRO A 37 -20.21 -47.64 11.83
C PRO A 37 -20.28 -46.12 11.80
N ASN A 38 -19.14 -45.45 11.59
CA ASN A 38 -19.07 -43.98 11.54
C ASN A 38 -19.84 -43.43 10.33
N HIS A 39 -19.51 -43.87 9.10
CA HIS A 39 -20.20 -43.40 7.90
C HIS A 39 -21.69 -43.73 7.90
N LYS A 40 -22.08 -44.86 8.48
CA LYS A 40 -23.50 -45.21 8.67
C LYS A 40 -24.20 -44.23 9.62
N ALA A 41 -23.58 -43.88 10.74
CA ALA A 41 -24.13 -42.90 11.69
C ALA A 41 -24.26 -41.50 11.04
N VAL A 42 -23.26 -41.07 10.27
CA VAL A 42 -23.33 -39.81 9.51
C VAL A 42 -24.49 -39.83 8.51
N MET A 43 -24.68 -40.95 7.81
CA MET A 43 -25.79 -41.11 6.86
C MET A 43 -27.15 -41.03 7.58
N GLU A 44 -27.30 -41.64 8.75
CA GLU A 44 -28.52 -41.56 9.55
C GLU A 44 -28.84 -40.11 9.98
N TRP A 45 -27.82 -39.35 10.41
CA TRP A 45 -27.99 -37.93 10.75
C TRP A 45 -28.29 -37.07 9.54
N ALA A 46 -27.62 -37.32 8.41
CA ALA A 46 -27.85 -36.61 7.16
C ALA A 46 -29.28 -36.86 6.63
N ALA A 47 -29.73 -38.12 6.64
CA ALA A 47 -31.09 -38.48 6.22
C ALA A 47 -32.15 -37.78 7.11
N LYS A 48 -31.94 -37.79 8.44
CA LYS A 48 -32.83 -37.08 9.36
C LYS A 48 -32.87 -35.57 9.08
N PHE A 49 -31.72 -34.95 8.84
CA PHE A 49 -31.66 -33.53 8.47
C PHE A 49 -32.47 -33.23 7.20
N VAL A 50 -32.31 -34.06 6.17
CA VAL A 50 -33.01 -33.92 4.88
C VAL A 50 -34.52 -34.07 5.03
N GLU A 51 -34.97 -35.00 5.87
CA GLU A 51 -36.39 -35.20 6.19
C GLU A 51 -37.01 -33.97 6.88
N GLU A 52 -36.29 -33.39 7.84
CA GLU A 52 -36.78 -32.24 8.62
C GLU A 52 -36.64 -30.90 7.86
N PHE A 53 -35.76 -30.79 6.87
CA PHE A 53 -35.50 -29.57 6.12
C PHE A 53 -36.71 -29.15 5.24
N PRO A 54 -37.07 -27.86 5.14
CA PRO A 54 -36.49 -26.69 5.81
C PRO A 54 -37.11 -26.37 7.18
N ASN A 55 -37.97 -27.24 7.70
CA ASN A 55 -38.76 -26.99 8.90
C ASN A 55 -38.01 -27.19 10.22
N CYS A 56 -36.75 -27.62 10.17
CA CYS A 56 -35.90 -27.88 11.33
C CYS A 56 -35.60 -26.63 12.19
N CYS A 57 -35.63 -25.40 11.64
CA CYS A 57 -35.54 -24.17 12.43
C CYS A 57 -36.15 -22.96 11.71
N GLU A 58 -36.38 -21.86 12.44
CA GLU A 58 -36.98 -20.65 11.87
C GLU A 58 -36.10 -20.00 10.79
N ALA A 59 -34.77 -20.00 10.98
CA ALA A 59 -33.84 -19.48 9.99
C ALA A 59 -33.93 -20.23 8.66
N HIS A 60 -33.98 -21.57 8.69
CA HIS A 60 -34.15 -22.38 7.49
C HIS A 60 -35.54 -22.20 6.85
N LYS A 61 -36.61 -22.02 7.64
CA LYS A 61 -37.95 -21.69 7.11
C LYS A 61 -37.97 -20.34 6.40
N ILE A 62 -37.25 -19.34 6.90
CA ILE A 62 -37.12 -18.02 6.25
C ILE A 62 -36.33 -18.16 4.95
N LEU A 63 -35.16 -18.80 4.99
CA LEU A 63 -34.31 -18.98 3.82
C LEU A 63 -35.00 -19.79 2.72
N ALA A 64 -35.77 -20.82 3.07
CA ALA A 64 -36.52 -21.63 2.11
C ALA A 64 -37.61 -20.88 1.34
N LYS A 65 -37.99 -19.66 1.74
CA LYS A 65 -38.89 -18.80 0.96
C LYS A 65 -38.17 -18.10 -0.20
N ASN A 66 -36.84 -18.17 -0.27
CA ASN A 66 -36.06 -17.56 -1.33
C ASN A 66 -36.21 -18.34 -2.65
N PRO A 67 -36.70 -17.72 -3.73
CA PRO A 67 -36.90 -18.38 -5.02
C PRO A 67 -35.59 -18.84 -5.70
N LEU A 68 -34.43 -18.36 -5.24
CA LEU A 68 -33.12 -18.76 -5.75
C LEU A 68 -32.66 -20.12 -5.20
N ILE A 69 -33.33 -20.66 -4.18
CA ILE A 69 -32.93 -21.91 -3.51
C ILE A 69 -33.74 -23.08 -4.06
N ASP A 70 -33.05 -24.07 -4.63
CA ASP A 70 -33.67 -25.32 -5.06
C ASP A 70 -33.89 -26.28 -3.88
N LEU A 71 -35.07 -26.21 -3.28
CA LEU A 71 -35.47 -27.09 -2.18
C LEU A 71 -35.52 -28.57 -2.57
N THR A 72 -35.68 -28.90 -3.85
CA THR A 72 -35.77 -30.31 -4.28
C THR A 72 -34.42 -31.00 -4.14
N TYR A 73 -33.33 -30.29 -4.47
CA TYR A 73 -31.98 -30.78 -4.25
C TYR A 73 -31.70 -31.08 -2.78
N PHE A 74 -32.00 -30.15 -1.87
CA PHE A 74 -31.72 -30.30 -0.43
C PHE A 74 -32.61 -31.36 0.26
N LYS A 75 -33.71 -31.77 -0.36
CA LYS A 75 -34.62 -32.83 0.13
C LYS A 75 -34.32 -34.22 -0.45
N SER A 76 -33.21 -34.38 -1.17
CA SER A 76 -32.89 -35.63 -1.87
C SER A 76 -31.95 -36.53 -1.08
N ASP A 77 -32.07 -37.85 -1.27
CA ASP A 77 -31.09 -38.83 -0.78
C ASP A 77 -29.69 -38.55 -1.31
N ALA A 78 -29.60 -38.05 -2.55
CA ALA A 78 -28.34 -37.66 -3.17
C ALA A 78 -27.64 -36.56 -2.35
N PHE A 79 -28.39 -35.60 -1.81
CA PHE A 79 -27.83 -34.58 -0.95
C PHE A 79 -27.38 -35.14 0.40
N ALA A 80 -28.15 -36.05 1.02
CA ALA A 80 -27.73 -36.74 2.24
C ALA A 80 -26.41 -37.51 2.04
N VAL A 81 -26.31 -38.30 0.96
CA VAL A 81 -25.06 -38.99 0.57
C VAL A 81 -23.93 -37.99 0.31
N SER A 82 -24.23 -36.82 -0.25
CA SER A 82 -23.23 -35.78 -0.50
C SER A 82 -22.62 -35.19 0.79
N ILE A 83 -23.35 -35.18 1.91
CA ILE A 83 -22.81 -34.82 3.23
C ILE A 83 -21.79 -35.86 3.67
N VAL A 84 -22.14 -37.15 3.56
CA VAL A 84 -21.24 -38.26 3.93
C VAL A 84 -19.98 -38.26 3.06
N ASN A 85 -20.12 -38.01 1.76
CA ASN A 85 -19.00 -37.87 0.83
C ASN A 85 -18.02 -36.79 1.29
N ARG A 86 -18.52 -35.61 1.72
CA ARG A 86 -17.67 -34.51 2.19
C ARG A 86 -16.90 -34.88 3.46
N VAL A 87 -17.52 -35.60 4.40
CA VAL A 87 -16.82 -36.14 5.58
C VAL A 87 -15.71 -37.10 5.14
N SER A 88 -16.01 -38.03 4.25
CA SER A 88 -15.05 -39.02 3.73
C SER A 88 -13.89 -38.36 2.95
N TYR A 89 -14.17 -37.30 2.18
CA TYR A 89 -13.13 -36.54 1.48
C TYR A 89 -12.19 -35.83 2.45
N THR A 90 -12.74 -35.21 3.49
CA THR A 90 -11.93 -34.57 4.54
C THR A 90 -11.14 -35.60 5.34
N GLU A 91 -11.72 -36.75 5.64
CA GLU A 91 -11.04 -37.88 6.28
C GLU A 91 -9.81 -38.31 5.46
N HIS A 92 -10.00 -38.63 4.18
CA HIS A 92 -8.90 -38.98 3.28
C HIS A 92 -7.85 -37.88 3.20
N HIS A 93 -8.28 -36.62 3.16
CA HIS A 93 -7.35 -35.50 3.11
C HIS A 93 -6.48 -35.42 4.38
N ILE A 94 -7.09 -35.58 5.56
CA ILE A 94 -6.37 -35.63 6.84
C ILE A 94 -5.33 -36.75 6.79
N GLU A 95 -5.72 -37.98 6.42
CA GLU A 95 -4.80 -39.13 6.34
C GLU A 95 -3.57 -38.86 5.47
N LYS A 96 -3.74 -38.18 4.34
CA LYS A 96 -2.64 -37.91 3.39
C LYS A 96 -1.74 -36.76 3.81
N ARG A 97 -2.23 -35.85 4.65
CA ARG A 97 -1.59 -34.56 4.91
C ARG A 97 -1.11 -34.38 6.32
N ILE A 98 -1.62 -35.15 7.28
CA ILE A 98 -1.36 -34.95 8.72
C ILE A 98 0.13 -35.00 9.11
N GLU A 99 0.97 -35.71 8.34
CA GLU A 99 2.42 -35.80 8.56
C GLU A 99 3.27 -34.80 7.78
N GLN A 100 2.66 -33.95 6.96
CA GLN A 100 3.38 -32.91 6.21
C GLN A 100 3.76 -31.74 7.12
N ALA A 101 4.85 -31.03 6.81
CA ALA A 101 5.31 -29.91 7.64
C ALA A 101 4.25 -28.79 7.77
N ASN A 102 3.47 -28.56 6.72
CA ASN A 102 2.40 -27.57 6.64
C ASN A 102 1.00 -28.17 6.88
N TRP A 103 0.88 -29.36 7.50
CA TRP A 103 -0.37 -30.11 7.62
C TRP A 103 -1.54 -29.28 8.14
N TYR A 104 -1.31 -28.42 9.15
CA TYR A 104 -2.38 -27.69 9.82
C TYR A 104 -3.03 -26.69 8.87
N GLU A 105 -2.22 -25.90 8.15
CA GLU A 105 -2.72 -24.93 7.18
C GLU A 105 -3.38 -25.62 5.97
N ASP A 106 -2.80 -26.71 5.47
CA ASP A 106 -3.35 -27.45 4.33
C ASP A 106 -4.72 -28.05 4.65
N ILE A 107 -4.83 -28.76 5.77
CA ILE A 107 -6.07 -29.41 6.21
C ILE A 107 -7.15 -28.37 6.55
N THR A 108 -6.81 -27.30 7.28
CA THR A 108 -7.80 -26.27 7.63
C THR A 108 -8.30 -25.50 6.39
N ASN A 109 -7.42 -25.20 5.43
CA ASN A 109 -7.83 -24.64 4.15
C ASN A 109 -8.76 -25.59 3.36
N TYR A 110 -8.51 -26.89 3.40
CA TYR A 110 -9.38 -27.87 2.77
C TYR A 110 -10.74 -27.98 3.47
N ILE A 111 -10.79 -27.91 4.81
CA ILE A 111 -12.04 -27.86 5.57
C ILE A 111 -12.88 -26.66 5.16
N GLU A 112 -12.30 -25.45 5.10
CA GLU A 112 -13.01 -24.24 4.62
C GLU A 112 -13.56 -24.42 3.20
N TYR A 113 -12.79 -25.07 2.33
CA TYR A 113 -13.21 -25.38 0.99
C TYR A 113 -14.39 -26.36 0.94
N ILE A 114 -14.35 -27.43 1.74
CA ILE A 114 -15.46 -28.38 1.86
C ILE A 114 -16.72 -27.68 2.38
N ILE A 115 -16.59 -26.80 3.37
CA ILE A 115 -17.72 -26.01 3.89
C ILE A 115 -18.29 -25.12 2.78
N SER A 116 -17.42 -24.42 2.03
CA SER A 116 -17.85 -23.58 0.89
C SER A 116 -18.57 -24.37 -0.21
N SER A 117 -18.28 -25.67 -0.35
CA SER A 117 -18.92 -26.55 -1.34
C SER A 117 -20.37 -26.89 -1.04
N PHE A 118 -20.87 -26.59 0.16
CA PHE A 118 -22.30 -26.61 0.47
C PHE A 118 -23.05 -25.40 -0.12
N GLY A 119 -22.34 -24.42 -0.68
CA GLY A 119 -22.93 -23.20 -1.22
C GLY A 119 -23.18 -22.15 -0.13
N THR A 120 -24.00 -21.15 -0.46
CA THR A 120 -24.39 -20.08 0.46
C THR A 120 -25.90 -19.87 0.35
N PRO A 121 -26.67 -20.04 1.44
CA PRO A 121 -26.27 -20.56 2.75
C PRO A 121 -25.74 -21.99 2.68
N SER A 122 -24.83 -22.36 3.58
CA SER A 122 -24.17 -23.68 3.63
C SER A 122 -25.06 -24.74 4.30
N PHE A 123 -26.18 -25.10 3.67
CA PHE A 123 -27.08 -26.13 4.23
C PHE A 123 -26.36 -27.48 4.39
N GLY A 124 -26.62 -28.18 5.49
CA GLY A 124 -25.98 -29.47 5.81
C GLY A 124 -24.58 -29.37 6.44
N ASP A 125 -23.94 -28.19 6.41
CA ASP A 125 -22.61 -27.95 7.00
C ASP A 125 -22.52 -28.34 8.48
N HIS A 126 -23.50 -27.94 9.30
CA HIS A 126 -23.57 -28.34 10.71
C HIS A 126 -23.58 -29.86 10.93
N VAL A 127 -24.16 -30.65 10.00
CA VAL A 127 -24.11 -32.12 10.07
C VAL A 127 -22.70 -32.59 9.74
N TYR A 128 -22.09 -32.03 8.69
CA TYR A 128 -20.71 -32.30 8.30
C TYR A 128 -19.72 -31.98 9.43
N SER A 129 -19.77 -30.78 9.99
CA SER A 129 -18.81 -30.32 11.02
C SER A 129 -18.91 -31.14 12.30
N LYS A 130 -20.13 -31.48 12.76
CA LYS A 130 -20.31 -32.39 13.90
C LYS A 130 -19.76 -33.79 13.60
N SER A 131 -20.04 -34.31 12.41
CA SER A 131 -19.56 -35.62 11.98
C SER A 131 -18.04 -35.67 11.86
N LEU A 132 -17.43 -34.59 11.37
CA LEU A 132 -15.98 -34.46 11.27
C LEU A 132 -15.32 -34.44 12.65
N ILE A 133 -15.89 -33.71 13.62
CA ILE A 133 -15.39 -33.72 15.01
C ILE A 133 -15.43 -35.15 15.57
N SER A 134 -16.57 -35.83 15.48
CA SER A 134 -16.70 -37.21 15.97
C SER A 134 -15.73 -38.19 15.29
N LEU A 135 -15.47 -37.98 13.99
CA LEU A 135 -14.49 -38.77 13.25
C LEU A 135 -13.05 -38.53 13.74
N ILE A 136 -12.68 -37.27 13.96
CA ILE A 136 -11.35 -36.90 14.47
C ILE A 136 -11.17 -37.43 15.90
N GLU A 137 -12.19 -37.34 16.76
CA GLU A 137 -12.18 -37.90 18.11
C GLU A 137 -11.98 -39.42 18.09
N ALA A 138 -12.73 -40.14 17.24
CA ALA A 138 -12.62 -41.58 17.11
C ALA A 138 -11.25 -42.05 16.60
N ARG A 139 -10.52 -41.18 15.89
CA ARG A 139 -9.21 -41.46 15.28
C ARG A 139 -8.07 -40.68 15.93
N GLN A 140 -8.28 -40.15 17.13
CA GLN A 140 -7.30 -39.27 17.80
C GLN A 140 -5.94 -39.94 18.00
N ASP A 141 -5.89 -41.27 18.18
CA ASP A 141 -4.65 -42.00 18.37
C ASP A 141 -3.86 -42.15 17.06
N GLU A 142 -4.56 -42.29 15.92
CA GLU A 142 -3.96 -42.34 14.58
C GLU A 142 -3.46 -40.97 14.12
N ILE A 143 -4.23 -39.92 14.42
CA ILE A 143 -3.92 -38.53 14.08
C ILE A 143 -2.85 -37.94 15.03
N GLY A 144 -2.79 -38.44 16.25
CA GLY A 144 -2.05 -37.89 17.37
C GLY A 144 -2.87 -36.86 18.15
N GLN A 145 -2.99 -37.07 19.47
CA GLN A 145 -3.89 -36.32 20.35
C GLN A 145 -3.78 -34.80 20.22
N SER A 146 -2.55 -34.26 20.18
CA SER A 146 -2.35 -32.80 20.03
C SER A 146 -2.80 -32.27 18.67
N LYS A 147 -2.57 -33.02 17.58
CA LYS A 147 -3.01 -32.62 16.24
C LYS A 147 -4.53 -32.73 16.12
N ALA A 148 -5.12 -33.81 16.66
CA ALA A 148 -6.56 -34.04 16.69
C ALA A 148 -7.28 -32.91 17.44
N GLN A 149 -6.82 -32.56 18.65
CA GLN A 149 -7.40 -31.47 19.43
C GLN A 149 -7.34 -30.14 18.66
N ARG A 150 -6.21 -29.82 18.03
CA ARG A 150 -6.08 -28.59 17.23
C ARG A 150 -7.08 -28.52 16.07
N LEU A 151 -7.40 -29.65 15.43
CA LEU A 151 -8.41 -29.70 14.37
C LEU A 151 -9.82 -29.54 14.93
N ILE A 152 -10.13 -30.19 16.06
CA ILE A 152 -11.42 -30.05 16.75
C ILE A 152 -11.64 -28.60 17.17
N ASP A 153 -10.64 -27.98 17.82
CA ASP A 153 -10.67 -26.57 18.23
C ASP A 153 -10.90 -25.65 17.04
N TYR A 154 -10.26 -25.95 15.90
CA TYR A 154 -10.46 -25.20 14.68
C TYR A 154 -11.91 -25.30 14.17
N VAL A 155 -12.47 -26.51 14.07
CA VAL A 155 -13.86 -26.71 13.58
C VAL A 155 -14.87 -26.07 14.52
N ASN A 156 -14.69 -26.20 15.84
CA ASN A 156 -15.54 -25.51 16.84
C ASN A 156 -15.44 -23.99 16.71
N GLY A 157 -14.22 -23.48 16.54
CA GLY A 157 -13.92 -22.06 16.36
C GLY A 157 -14.56 -21.41 15.13
N LEU A 158 -15.02 -22.19 14.14
CA LEU A 158 -15.76 -21.67 12.99
C LEU A 158 -17.16 -21.13 13.36
N TYR A 159 -17.74 -21.64 14.45
CA TYR A 159 -19.10 -21.30 14.89
C TYR A 159 -19.14 -20.62 16.27
N GLU A 160 -18.08 -20.75 17.06
CA GLU A 160 -17.97 -20.07 18.34
C GLU A 160 -17.79 -18.57 18.16
N ARG A 161 -18.74 -17.80 18.69
CA ARG A 161 -18.50 -16.40 19.01
C ARG A 161 -17.56 -16.38 20.21
N GLN A 162 -16.34 -15.88 20.05
CA GLN A 162 -15.44 -15.65 21.19
C GLN A 162 -16.21 -14.81 22.25
N PRO A 163 -16.46 -15.32 23.46
CA PRO A 163 -17.34 -14.69 24.43
C PRO A 163 -16.88 -13.29 24.88
N ASP A 164 -15.57 -13.01 24.73
CA ASP A 164 -14.95 -11.72 25.04
C ASP A 164 -14.82 -10.78 23.82
N GLU A 165 -15.17 -11.25 22.62
CA GLU A 165 -15.26 -10.35 21.49
C GLU A 165 -16.56 -9.55 21.61
N PRO A 166 -16.50 -8.20 21.75
CA PRO A 166 -17.70 -7.39 21.69
C PRO A 166 -18.42 -7.78 20.39
N VAL A 167 -19.75 -7.99 20.48
CA VAL A 167 -20.64 -8.24 19.31
C VAL A 167 -20.05 -7.46 18.15
N ALA A 168 -19.47 -8.19 17.17
CA ALA A 168 -18.67 -7.56 16.13
C ALA A 168 -19.47 -6.34 15.65
N GLU A 169 -18.95 -5.13 15.92
CA GLU A 169 -19.58 -3.91 15.42
C GLU A 169 -19.82 -4.18 13.95
N GLU A 170 -21.07 -4.10 13.51
CA GLU A 170 -21.42 -4.33 12.11
C GLU A 170 -20.53 -3.42 11.27
N ILE A 171 -19.56 -4.02 10.58
CA ILE A 171 -18.52 -3.25 9.90
C ILE A 171 -19.11 -2.75 8.59
N ASP A 172 -19.61 -1.52 8.60
CA ASP A 172 -20.06 -0.83 7.39
C ASP A 172 -18.83 -0.24 6.66
N LEU A 173 -18.48 -0.84 5.52
CA LEU A 173 -17.40 -0.35 4.66
C LEU A 173 -17.64 1.08 4.15
N ASN A 174 -18.90 1.47 3.93
CA ASN A 174 -19.22 2.84 3.55
C ASN A 174 -18.98 3.79 4.72
N GLU A 175 -19.29 3.40 5.96
CA GLU A 175 -18.95 4.19 7.13
C GLU A 175 -17.43 4.39 7.25
N LEU A 176 -16.65 3.31 7.16
CA LEU A 176 -15.18 3.39 7.17
C LEU A 176 -14.66 4.29 6.04
N TYR A 177 -15.24 4.17 4.85
CA TYR A 177 -14.88 5.00 3.71
C TYR A 177 -15.16 6.47 3.98
N HIS A 178 -16.33 6.79 4.52
CA HIS A 178 -16.68 8.17 4.86
C HIS A 178 -15.74 8.76 5.93
N ILE A 179 -15.35 7.99 6.95
CA ILE A 179 -14.36 8.42 7.95
C ILE A 179 -13.02 8.73 7.26
N TYR A 180 -12.56 7.85 6.38
CA TYR A 180 -11.33 8.05 5.63
C TYR A 180 -11.38 9.28 4.69
N GLN A 181 -12.50 9.46 3.98
CA GLN A 181 -12.71 10.62 3.09
C GLN A 181 -12.77 11.94 3.87
N LYS A 182 -13.39 11.96 5.06
CA LYS A 182 -13.35 13.13 5.94
C LYS A 182 -11.92 13.49 6.31
N TRP A 183 -11.09 12.50 6.67
CA TRP A 183 -9.68 12.72 6.96
C TRP A 183 -8.91 13.25 5.75
N LEU A 184 -9.05 12.61 4.58
CA LEU A 184 -8.43 13.07 3.32
C LEU A 184 -8.81 14.51 2.98
N PHE A 185 -10.07 14.88 3.23
CA PHE A 185 -10.56 16.22 2.99
C PHE A 185 -9.89 17.24 3.93
N VAL A 186 -9.81 16.98 5.23
CA VAL A 186 -9.25 17.96 6.18
C VAL A 186 -7.73 17.99 6.22
N PHE A 187 -7.05 16.93 5.79
CA PHE A 187 -5.60 16.90 5.78
C PHE A 187 -5.03 17.95 4.79
N PRO A 188 -4.01 18.74 5.18
CA PRO A 188 -3.55 19.90 4.40
C PRO A 188 -2.60 19.51 3.27
N PHE A 189 -3.03 18.62 2.36
CA PHE A 189 -2.20 18.16 1.23
C PHE A 189 -1.74 19.28 0.29
N THR A 190 -2.36 20.46 0.30
CA THR A 190 -1.91 21.60 -0.51
C THR A 190 -0.68 22.29 0.08
N VAL A 191 -0.37 22.07 1.36
CA VAL A 191 0.78 22.67 2.04
C VAL A 191 2.02 21.84 1.74
N GLN A 192 3.07 22.46 1.19
CA GLN A 192 4.36 21.77 1.01
C GLN A 192 4.95 21.33 2.37
N PRO A 193 5.53 20.12 2.48
CA PRO A 193 5.86 19.17 1.40
C PRO A 193 4.79 18.09 1.15
N PHE A 194 3.55 18.28 1.64
CA PHE A 194 2.51 17.25 1.57
C PHE A 194 1.85 17.10 0.20
N ASP A 195 2.08 18.04 -0.72
CA ASP A 195 1.57 18.03 -2.09
C ASP A 195 1.87 16.70 -2.79
N LYS A 196 3.06 16.17 -2.59
CA LYS A 196 3.49 14.88 -3.16
C LYS A 196 2.86 13.65 -2.51
N LEU A 197 2.26 13.79 -1.33
CA LEU A 197 1.63 12.69 -0.61
C LEU A 197 0.17 12.48 -1.00
N LYS A 198 -0.48 13.49 -1.59
CA LYS A 198 -1.90 13.45 -1.93
C LYS A 198 -2.27 12.21 -2.73
N ASP A 199 -1.55 11.97 -3.84
CA ASP A 199 -1.83 10.87 -4.76
C ASP A 199 -1.67 9.51 -4.09
N ARG A 200 -0.72 9.38 -3.15
CA ARG A 200 -0.55 8.14 -2.39
C ARG A 200 -1.78 7.85 -1.54
N PHE A 201 -2.28 8.85 -0.81
CA PHE A 201 -3.39 8.64 0.14
C PHE A 201 -4.76 8.59 -0.55
N THR A 202 -4.94 9.22 -1.72
CA THR A 202 -6.18 9.08 -2.49
C THR A 202 -6.33 7.71 -3.15
N ASN A 203 -5.22 7.01 -3.42
CA ASN A 203 -5.21 5.71 -4.09
C ASN A 203 -5.17 4.51 -3.13
N ILE A 204 -5.20 4.74 -1.82
CA ILE A 204 -5.24 3.67 -0.81
C ILE A 204 -6.47 3.80 0.06
N PHE A 205 -7.02 2.67 0.47
CA PHE A 205 -8.06 2.59 1.51
C PHE A 205 -7.61 1.56 2.56
N PRO A 206 -7.09 2.02 3.72
CA PRO A 206 -6.37 1.17 4.66
C PRO A 206 -7.33 0.42 5.61
N VAL A 207 -8.19 -0.42 5.04
CA VAL A 207 -9.20 -1.16 5.81
C VAL A 207 -8.85 -2.62 6.06
N ILE A 208 -7.73 -3.09 5.51
CA ILE A 208 -7.24 -4.46 5.72
C ILE A 208 -6.37 -4.45 6.98
N ALA A 209 -6.74 -5.23 8.00
CA ALA A 209 -6.06 -5.23 9.29
C ALA A 209 -4.74 -6.02 9.28
N GLU A 210 -4.68 -7.08 8.47
CA GLU A 210 -3.59 -8.08 8.44
C GLU A 210 -3.34 -8.54 7.00
N GLU A 211 -2.19 -9.16 6.74
CA GLU A 211 -1.91 -9.70 5.42
C GLU A 211 -2.98 -10.73 5.01
N PRO A 212 -3.56 -10.63 3.80
CA PRO A 212 -4.55 -11.60 3.35
C PRO A 212 -3.98 -13.01 3.31
N VAL A 213 -4.70 -13.97 3.89
CA VAL A 213 -4.33 -15.39 3.88
C VAL A 213 -4.98 -16.05 2.68
N TYR A 214 -4.16 -16.59 1.77
CA TYR A 214 -4.63 -17.26 0.56
C TYR A 214 -5.00 -18.72 0.85
N ASN A 215 -6.21 -19.13 0.45
CA ASN A 215 -6.61 -20.53 0.51
C ASN A 215 -6.50 -21.14 -0.91
N PRO A 216 -5.61 -22.13 -1.13
CA PRO A 216 -5.36 -22.69 -2.46
C PRO A 216 -6.51 -23.53 -3.01
N TYR A 217 -7.40 -24.02 -2.15
CA TYR A 217 -8.54 -24.84 -2.56
C TYR A 217 -9.72 -23.99 -3.01
N THR A 218 -10.03 -22.92 -2.28
CA THR A 218 -11.07 -21.95 -2.68
C THR A 218 -10.59 -20.97 -3.74
N GLN A 219 -9.27 -20.80 -3.86
CA GLN A 219 -8.59 -19.78 -4.69
C GLN A 219 -8.90 -18.33 -4.27
N PHE A 220 -9.42 -18.13 -3.06
CA PHE A 220 -9.70 -16.81 -2.49
C PHE A 220 -8.74 -16.50 -1.35
N SER A 221 -8.44 -15.21 -1.19
CA SER A 221 -7.76 -14.70 0.00
C SER A 221 -8.78 -14.19 1.01
N LYS A 222 -8.66 -14.64 2.26
CA LYS A 222 -9.42 -14.07 3.38
C LYS A 222 -8.62 -12.98 4.07
N PHE A 223 -9.28 -11.92 4.49
CA PHE A 223 -8.66 -10.85 5.25
C PHE A 223 -9.65 -10.30 6.27
N ARG A 224 -9.11 -9.75 7.35
CA ARG A 224 -9.92 -9.11 8.38
C ARG A 224 -10.02 -7.61 8.11
N VAL A 225 -11.24 -7.09 8.15
CA VAL A 225 -11.47 -5.65 8.02
C VAL A 225 -11.22 -4.97 9.38
N VAL A 226 -10.58 -3.80 9.36
CA VAL A 226 -10.38 -2.97 10.56
C VAL A 226 -11.71 -2.48 11.10
N THR A 227 -11.83 -2.36 12.43
CA THR A 227 -12.99 -1.71 13.04
C THR A 227 -12.90 -0.19 12.88
N LYS A 228 -14.04 0.49 13.05
CA LYS A 228 -14.10 1.97 13.09
C LYS A 228 -13.07 2.57 14.03
N ARG A 229 -12.98 2.04 15.25
CA ARG A 229 -12.01 2.46 16.27
C ARG A 229 -10.57 2.33 15.76
N LYS A 230 -10.20 1.17 15.23
CA LYS A 230 -8.84 0.91 14.71
C LYS A 230 -8.50 1.82 13.53
N LEU A 231 -9.46 2.09 12.63
CA LEU A 231 -9.25 3.03 11.53
C LEU A 231 -8.98 4.45 12.05
N ILE A 232 -9.76 4.94 13.02
CA ILE A 232 -9.56 6.28 13.59
C ILE A 232 -8.21 6.38 14.32
N GLU A 233 -7.83 5.36 15.09
CA GLU A 233 -6.51 5.27 15.73
C GLU A 233 -5.39 5.36 14.69
N TRP A 234 -5.48 4.58 13.62
CA TRP A 234 -4.53 4.62 12.51
C TRP A 234 -4.45 6.01 11.86
N LEU A 235 -5.59 6.69 11.65
CA LEU A 235 -5.62 8.04 11.06
C LEU A 235 -4.98 9.08 11.97
N ILE A 236 -5.18 8.98 13.28
CA ILE A 236 -4.53 9.83 14.28
C ILE A 236 -3.01 9.64 14.23
N ASP A 237 -2.55 8.40 14.23
CA ASP A 237 -1.13 8.08 14.25
C ASP A 237 -0.46 8.48 12.94
N LYS A 238 -1.10 8.20 11.80
CA LYS A 238 -0.60 8.67 10.50
C LYS A 238 -0.59 10.18 10.36
N THR A 239 -1.57 10.88 10.91
CA THR A 239 -1.53 12.35 10.97
C THR A 239 -0.28 12.82 11.72
N LYS A 240 -0.03 12.29 12.92
CA LYS A 240 1.13 12.66 13.74
C LYS A 240 2.46 12.31 13.04
N GLU A 241 2.54 11.13 12.44
CA GLU A 241 3.73 10.66 11.69
C GLU A 241 4.06 11.61 10.53
N ILE A 242 3.07 11.93 9.68
CA ILE A 242 3.28 12.81 8.53
C ILE A 242 3.71 14.21 9.01
N LEU A 243 3.02 14.79 9.99
CA LEU A 243 3.35 16.12 10.49
C LEU A 243 4.73 16.17 11.17
N LYS A 244 5.12 15.12 11.89
CA LYS A 244 6.44 14.99 12.53
C LYS A 244 7.58 14.94 11.51
N SER A 245 7.32 14.46 10.30
CA SER A 245 8.33 14.40 9.23
C SER A 245 8.72 15.77 8.66
N VAL A 246 7.98 16.83 9.00
CA VAL A 246 8.24 18.18 8.50
C VAL A 246 9.17 18.94 9.43
N ASN A 247 10.29 19.41 8.86
CA ASN A 247 11.18 20.37 9.49
C ASN A 247 11.07 21.73 8.77
N SER A 248 10.13 22.57 9.18
CA SER A 248 9.87 23.87 8.53
C SER A 248 11.05 24.83 8.58
N VAL A 249 11.89 24.73 9.61
CA VAL A 249 13.13 25.51 9.70
C VAL A 249 14.08 25.14 8.58
N GLU A 250 14.30 23.83 8.37
CA GLU A 250 15.17 23.31 7.32
C GLU A 250 14.60 23.57 5.92
N LEU A 251 13.27 23.39 5.74
CA LEU A 251 12.60 23.70 4.47
C LEU A 251 12.79 25.16 4.05
N LEU A 252 12.75 26.07 5.03
CA LEU A 252 12.94 27.50 4.81
C LEU A 252 14.43 27.86 4.57
N GLN A 253 15.34 27.28 5.35
CA GLN A 253 16.79 27.47 5.20
C GLN A 253 17.30 26.95 3.85
N ASN A 254 16.81 25.79 3.41
CA ASN A 254 17.22 25.16 2.16
C ASN A 254 16.50 25.74 0.92
N GLY A 255 15.65 26.77 1.11
CA GLY A 255 14.93 27.42 0.01
C GLY A 255 13.95 26.49 -0.71
N LEU A 256 13.49 25.43 -0.05
CA LEU A 256 12.54 24.47 -0.60
C LEU A 256 11.14 25.09 -0.69
N VAL A 257 10.83 26.04 0.20
CA VAL A 257 9.68 26.95 0.07
C VAL A 257 10.08 28.16 -0.77
N LYS A 258 9.88 28.06 -2.08
CA LYS A 258 10.28 29.09 -3.06
C LYS A 258 9.50 30.39 -2.92
N ASP A 259 8.18 30.28 -2.72
CA ASP A 259 7.28 31.41 -2.50
C ASP A 259 6.68 31.30 -1.11
N THR A 260 7.26 32.05 -0.17
CA THR A 260 6.82 32.10 1.23
C THR A 260 5.44 32.74 1.39
N ASN A 261 5.02 33.62 0.47
CA ASN A 261 3.68 34.21 0.51
C ASN A 261 2.63 33.19 0.07
N ALA A 262 2.87 32.49 -1.05
CA ALA A 262 2.00 31.42 -1.50
C ALA A 262 1.89 30.30 -0.46
N HIS A 263 3.01 29.88 0.14
CA HIS A 263 3.01 28.89 1.21
C HIS A 263 2.19 29.34 2.42
N ARG A 264 2.28 30.61 2.81
CA ARG A 264 1.46 31.15 3.91
C ARG A 264 -0.03 31.18 3.54
N VAL A 265 -0.37 31.47 2.30
CA VAL A 265 -1.75 31.36 1.79
C VAL A 265 -2.23 29.90 1.88
N ASP A 266 -1.40 28.93 1.53
CA ASP A 266 -1.75 27.50 1.65
C ASP A 266 -1.98 27.09 3.10
N LEU A 267 -1.16 27.57 4.05
CA LEU A 267 -1.36 27.35 5.48
C LEU A 267 -2.71 27.93 5.96
N LEU A 268 -3.03 29.18 5.56
CA LEU A 268 -4.29 29.85 5.90
C LEU A 268 -5.49 29.13 5.29
N ASN A 269 -5.38 28.72 4.03
CA ASN A 269 -6.42 27.94 3.34
C ASN A 269 -6.63 26.59 4.03
N GLY A 270 -5.56 25.90 4.43
CA GLY A 270 -5.64 24.68 5.22
C GLY A 270 -6.36 24.89 6.55
N GLN A 271 -6.04 25.97 7.28
CA GLN A 271 -6.73 26.29 8.53
C GLN A 271 -8.21 26.57 8.31
N HIS A 272 -8.52 27.38 7.29
CA HIS A 272 -9.90 27.73 6.96
C HIS A 272 -10.69 26.47 6.58
N LYS A 273 -10.13 25.60 5.73
CA LYS A 273 -10.73 24.33 5.32
C LYS A 273 -11.00 23.42 6.51
N ALA A 274 -10.04 23.25 7.41
CA ALA A 274 -10.22 22.42 8.61
C ALA A 274 -11.32 22.97 9.54
N ARG A 275 -11.35 24.28 9.76
CA ARG A 275 -12.41 24.94 10.57
C ARG A 275 -13.77 24.85 9.90
N GLN A 276 -13.85 25.09 8.60
CA GLN A 276 -15.08 24.98 7.84
C GLN A 276 -15.60 23.55 7.91
N ALA A 277 -14.73 22.55 7.71
CA ALA A 277 -15.09 21.14 7.84
C ALA A 277 -15.67 20.84 9.23
N ALA A 278 -15.03 21.34 10.29
CA ALA A 278 -15.49 21.17 11.68
C ALA A 278 -16.89 21.75 11.94
N LEU A 279 -17.29 22.78 11.17
CA LEU A 279 -18.60 23.43 11.29
C LEU A 279 -19.69 22.73 10.48
N VAL A 280 -19.35 22.23 9.29
CA VAL A 280 -20.36 21.68 8.35
C VAL A 280 -20.48 20.16 8.41
N ASN A 281 -19.48 19.45 8.96
CA ASN A 281 -19.48 18.01 9.07
C ASN A 281 -19.54 17.58 10.53
N GLU A 282 -20.24 16.49 10.79
CA GLU A 282 -20.23 15.84 12.10
C GLU A 282 -18.97 14.96 12.23
N PHE A 283 -18.12 15.28 13.20
CA PHE A 283 -16.97 14.45 13.58
C PHE A 283 -17.24 13.78 14.92
N SER A 284 -16.90 12.49 15.03
CA SER A 284 -16.94 11.80 16.33
C SER A 284 -15.94 12.40 17.32
N LYS A 285 -16.08 12.08 18.61
CA LYS A 285 -15.12 12.55 19.64
C LYS A 285 -13.69 12.10 19.33
N GLN A 286 -13.51 10.87 18.81
CA GLN A 286 -12.19 10.37 18.44
C GLN A 286 -11.68 11.01 17.14
N GLU A 287 -12.52 11.18 16.13
CA GLU A 287 -12.15 11.85 14.87
C GLU A 287 -11.69 13.30 15.10
N ASN A 288 -12.32 14.00 16.04
CA ASN A 288 -11.91 15.35 16.42
C ASN A 288 -10.45 15.43 16.88
N HIS A 289 -9.84 14.32 17.32
CA HIS A 289 -8.44 14.34 17.75
C HIS A 289 -7.48 14.64 16.60
N TYR A 290 -7.60 13.96 15.44
CA TYR A 290 -6.72 14.27 14.30
C TYR A 290 -6.99 15.69 13.76
N LEU A 291 -8.25 16.14 13.80
CA LEU A 291 -8.63 17.48 13.36
C LEU A 291 -8.00 18.56 14.24
N GLN A 292 -8.01 18.36 15.56
CA GLN A 292 -7.35 19.23 16.52
C GLN A 292 -5.83 19.26 16.31
N VAL A 293 -5.20 18.11 16.06
CA VAL A 293 -3.77 18.02 15.77
C VAL A 293 -3.42 18.82 14.50
N ILE A 294 -4.17 18.61 13.41
CA ILE A 294 -3.98 19.35 12.14
C ILE A 294 -4.13 20.86 12.36
N THR A 295 -5.20 21.29 13.04
CA THR A 295 -5.49 22.71 13.27
C THR A 295 -4.40 23.37 14.12
N LYS A 296 -3.96 22.68 15.18
CA LYS A 296 -2.87 23.17 16.05
C LYS A 296 -1.56 23.29 15.27
N TRP A 297 -1.22 22.29 14.46
CA TRP A 297 -0.02 22.31 13.63
C TRP A 297 -0.06 23.46 12.62
N LEU A 298 -1.14 23.60 11.84
CA LEU A 298 -1.28 24.69 10.86
C LEU A 298 -1.21 26.08 11.50
N SER A 299 -1.75 26.24 12.71
CA SER A 299 -1.66 27.48 13.49
C SER A 299 -0.25 27.77 13.96
N ASN A 300 0.48 26.74 14.40
CA ASN A 300 1.89 26.86 14.76
C ASN A 300 2.73 27.28 13.55
N GLU A 301 2.55 26.62 12.42
CA GLU A 301 3.27 26.93 11.18
C GLU A 301 2.98 28.35 10.68
N GLU A 302 1.71 28.77 10.63
CA GLU A 302 1.39 30.13 10.20
C GLU A 302 2.03 31.20 11.09
N LYS A 303 2.02 30.99 12.41
CA LYS A 303 2.68 31.91 13.36
C LYS A 303 4.18 31.96 13.15
N TYR A 304 4.81 30.80 12.94
CA TYR A 304 6.25 30.71 12.66
C TYR A 304 6.59 31.48 11.36
N TYR A 305 5.92 31.18 10.25
CA TYR A 305 6.15 31.86 8.98
C TYR A 305 5.86 33.37 9.08
N LYS A 306 4.77 33.77 9.73
CA LYS A 306 4.43 35.19 9.95
C LYS A 306 5.53 35.93 10.72
N ALA A 307 6.15 35.29 11.71
CA ALA A 307 7.24 35.89 12.49
C ALA A 307 8.57 35.95 11.72
N VAL A 308 8.89 34.91 10.94
CA VAL A 308 10.19 34.79 10.27
C VAL A 308 10.22 35.52 8.92
N MET A 309 9.10 35.63 8.21
CA MET A 309 9.03 36.27 6.89
C MET A 309 9.55 37.73 6.87
N PRO A 310 9.16 38.63 7.80
CA PRO A 310 9.70 39.98 7.84
C PRO A 310 11.21 40.00 8.10
N LEU A 311 11.72 39.07 8.90
CA LEU A 311 13.14 38.96 9.22
C LEU A 311 13.95 38.43 8.03
N LEU A 312 13.38 37.51 7.24
CA LEU A 312 13.99 37.06 6.00
C LEU A 312 13.96 38.14 4.92
N ALA A 313 12.86 38.88 4.82
CA ALA A 313 12.78 40.05 3.94
C ALA A 313 13.80 41.11 4.37
N ALA A 314 13.89 41.43 5.66
CA ALA A 314 14.88 42.36 6.23
C ALA A 314 16.32 41.89 6.05
N LYS A 315 16.59 40.58 6.14
CA LYS A 315 17.91 40.00 5.85
C LYS A 315 18.24 40.05 4.35
N ARG A 316 17.22 40.00 3.48
CA ARG A 316 17.35 40.20 2.03
C ARG A 316 17.52 41.68 1.66
N THR A 317 16.93 42.62 2.40
CA THR A 317 17.00 44.07 2.14
C THR A 317 18.13 44.78 2.91
N GLY A 318 18.66 44.18 3.98
CA GLY A 318 19.86 44.62 4.72
C GLY A 318 21.18 44.18 4.07
N LYS A 319 21.11 43.27 3.08
CA LYS A 319 22.06 43.29 1.97
C LYS A 319 21.53 44.31 0.99
N THR A 320 22.28 45.40 0.79
CA THR A 320 22.12 46.30 -0.35
C THR A 320 21.74 45.47 -1.58
N SER A 321 20.68 45.90 -2.26
CA SER A 321 20.37 45.49 -3.62
C SER A 321 21.58 45.80 -4.51
N THR A 322 22.54 44.88 -4.52
CA THR A 322 23.17 44.54 -5.78
C THR A 322 22.08 43.82 -6.60
N PRO A 323 22.07 43.94 -7.93
CA PRO A 323 21.26 43.08 -8.79
C PRO A 323 21.50 41.61 -8.41
N PRO A 324 20.74 40.60 -8.93
CA PRO A 324 21.25 39.23 -8.83
C PRO A 324 22.72 39.32 -9.20
N VAL A 325 23.62 38.93 -8.29
CA VAL A 325 25.03 38.89 -8.63
C VAL A 325 25.06 37.81 -9.69
N THR A 326 24.87 38.23 -10.94
CA THR A 326 25.32 37.51 -12.09
C THR A 326 26.74 37.20 -11.72
N ASP A 327 27.01 35.90 -11.59
CA ASP A 327 28.36 35.43 -11.43
C ASP A 327 29.11 35.88 -12.70
N ASN A 328 29.66 37.10 -12.64
CA ASN A 328 30.27 37.80 -13.78
C ASN A 328 31.61 37.16 -14.17
N ARG A 329 32.02 36.10 -13.46
CA ARG A 329 33.15 35.27 -13.84
C ARG A 329 32.83 34.62 -15.18
N ALA A 330 33.81 34.63 -16.08
CA ALA A 330 33.65 34.02 -17.38
C ALA A 330 33.47 32.50 -17.24
N ASN A 331 32.51 31.94 -17.97
CA ASN A 331 32.38 30.50 -18.12
C ASN A 331 33.46 30.00 -19.09
N VAL A 332 34.57 29.47 -18.56
CA VAL A 332 35.70 28.99 -19.36
C VAL A 332 35.38 27.73 -20.16
N PHE A 333 34.33 26.98 -19.77
CA PHE A 333 33.90 25.79 -20.49
C PHE A 333 33.03 26.13 -21.70
N ASN A 334 32.14 27.11 -21.57
CA ASN A 334 31.31 27.62 -22.65
C ASN A 334 31.02 29.13 -22.47
N GLU A 335 31.80 29.96 -23.17
CA GLU A 335 31.74 31.42 -23.07
C GLU A 335 30.37 32.03 -23.40
N ARG A 336 29.55 31.36 -24.21
CA ARG A 336 28.22 31.84 -24.60
C ARG A 336 27.14 31.49 -23.58
N MET A 337 27.46 30.73 -22.53
CA MET A 337 26.51 30.33 -21.50
C MET A 337 26.89 30.95 -20.16
N HIS A 338 25.98 31.75 -19.61
CA HIS A 338 26.16 32.33 -18.29
C HIS A 338 26.24 31.25 -17.20
N LEU A 339 27.08 31.46 -16.17
CA LEU A 339 27.24 30.50 -15.07
C LEU A 339 25.92 30.22 -14.35
N ASP A 340 25.01 31.19 -14.28
CA ASP A 340 23.67 30.98 -13.73
C ASP A 340 22.85 29.94 -14.49
N GLU A 341 23.01 29.86 -15.82
CA GLU A 341 22.38 28.81 -16.61
C GLU A 341 22.99 27.45 -16.30
N VAL A 342 24.32 27.37 -16.20
CA VAL A 342 25.01 26.13 -15.80
C VAL A 342 24.51 25.64 -14.44
N ARG A 343 24.44 26.53 -13.46
CA ARG A 343 23.99 26.24 -12.10
C ARG A 343 22.57 25.67 -12.08
N LYS A 344 21.66 26.20 -12.90
CA LYS A 344 20.29 25.67 -13.03
C LYS A 344 20.26 24.21 -13.47
N TYR A 345 21.20 23.77 -14.33
CA TYR A 345 21.29 22.38 -14.75
C TYR A 345 21.82 21.48 -13.64
N PHE A 346 22.98 21.82 -13.09
CA PHE A 346 23.72 20.92 -12.21
C PHE A 346 23.32 20.96 -10.74
N ILE A 347 22.56 21.97 -10.28
CA ILE A 347 22.01 22.01 -8.91
C ILE A 347 21.15 20.79 -8.59
N GLN A 348 20.64 20.10 -9.63
CA GLN A 348 19.90 18.85 -9.48
C GLN A 348 20.75 17.74 -8.81
N LEU A 349 22.08 17.75 -8.95
CA LEU A 349 22.98 16.82 -8.24
C LEU A 349 22.96 17.04 -6.72
N ALA A 350 22.73 18.27 -6.26
CA ALA A 350 22.61 18.58 -4.84
C ALA A 350 21.18 18.46 -4.30
N LYS A 351 20.17 18.46 -5.18
CA LYS A 351 18.75 18.39 -4.81
C LYS A 351 18.18 16.98 -4.87
N ASN A 352 18.64 16.16 -5.80
CA ASN A 352 18.15 14.80 -5.99
C ASN A 352 19.02 13.82 -5.22
N SER A 353 18.36 12.83 -4.61
CA SER A 353 19.04 11.81 -3.84
C SER A 353 19.43 10.60 -4.68
N SER A 354 20.58 10.03 -4.34
CA SER A 354 20.96 8.66 -4.65
C SER A 354 19.97 7.67 -4.02
N LYS A 355 20.00 6.40 -4.41
CA LYS A 355 19.12 5.35 -3.85
C LYS A 355 19.24 5.17 -2.34
N ASN A 356 20.31 5.68 -1.72
CA ASN A 356 20.48 5.67 -0.27
C ASN A 356 19.78 6.84 0.47
N GLY A 357 19.04 7.69 -0.25
CA GLY A 357 18.31 8.83 0.34
C GLY A 357 19.14 10.10 0.50
N ASN A 358 20.47 10.03 0.38
CA ASN A 358 21.35 11.19 0.46
C ASN A 358 21.58 11.83 -0.93
N PRO A 359 21.81 13.16 -1.01
CA PRO A 359 22.12 13.85 -2.27
C PRO A 359 23.31 13.25 -3.02
N PHE A 360 23.36 13.40 -4.35
CA PHE A 360 24.54 12.98 -5.13
C PHE A 360 25.78 13.79 -4.75
N LEU A 361 25.60 15.09 -4.53
CA LEU A 361 26.63 16.01 -4.03
C LEU A 361 26.07 16.82 -2.86
N THR A 362 26.92 17.18 -1.90
CA THR A 362 26.58 18.28 -0.99
C THR A 362 26.56 19.61 -1.75
N ILE A 363 25.99 20.65 -1.16
CA ILE A 363 26.00 21.99 -1.76
C ILE A 363 27.44 22.49 -1.94
N GLU A 364 28.33 22.21 -0.99
CA GLU A 364 29.74 22.59 -1.08
C GLU A 364 30.44 21.86 -2.25
N GLN A 365 30.21 20.54 -2.40
CA GLN A 365 30.77 19.77 -3.51
C GLN A 365 30.23 20.23 -4.87
N PHE A 366 28.95 20.61 -4.92
CA PHE A 366 28.35 21.21 -6.11
C PHE A 366 29.01 22.54 -6.48
N GLU A 367 29.22 23.44 -5.51
CA GLU A 367 29.91 24.72 -5.76
C GLU A 367 31.37 24.50 -6.21
N GLN A 368 32.07 23.55 -5.59
CA GLN A 368 33.42 23.16 -6.01
C GLN A 368 33.42 22.65 -7.45
N PHE A 369 32.45 21.83 -7.84
CA PHE A 369 32.31 21.38 -9.22
C PHE A 369 32.10 22.56 -10.18
N ILE A 370 31.19 23.51 -9.87
CA ILE A 370 30.95 24.68 -10.72
C ILE A 370 32.23 25.51 -10.90
N ASN A 371 32.92 25.80 -9.81
CA ASN A 371 34.14 26.58 -9.84
C ASN A 371 35.28 25.89 -10.62
N ARG A 372 35.47 24.58 -10.42
CA ARG A 372 36.53 23.84 -11.13
C ARG A 372 36.23 23.68 -12.61
N ALA A 373 35.00 23.29 -12.94
CA ALA A 373 34.63 22.87 -14.27
C ALA A 373 34.25 24.04 -15.19
N PHE A 374 33.70 25.12 -14.65
CA PHE A 374 33.17 26.23 -15.44
C PHE A 374 33.85 27.57 -15.17
N VAL A 375 34.49 27.76 -14.02
CA VAL A 375 35.29 28.96 -13.74
C VAL A 375 36.79 28.71 -14.01
N GLY A 376 37.23 27.45 -13.96
CA GLY A 376 38.62 27.06 -14.18
C GLY A 376 39.49 27.14 -12.92
N GLU A 377 38.88 27.07 -11.72
CA GLU A 377 39.65 27.01 -10.48
C GLU A 377 40.48 25.71 -10.43
N PRO A 378 41.80 25.79 -10.19
CA PRO A 378 42.66 24.61 -10.15
C PRO A 378 42.31 23.73 -8.95
N PHE A 379 42.50 22.41 -9.12
CA PHE A 379 42.29 21.44 -8.07
C PHE A 379 43.27 20.27 -8.19
N THR A 380 43.59 19.64 -7.07
CA THR A 380 44.51 18.49 -7.00
C THR A 380 43.78 17.16 -6.91
N GLU A 381 42.56 17.15 -6.37
CA GLU A 381 41.78 15.93 -6.11
C GLU A 381 40.39 16.02 -6.75
N LYS A 382 39.97 14.94 -7.40
CA LYS A 382 38.62 14.80 -7.96
C LYS A 382 37.58 14.68 -6.85
N LEU A 383 36.35 15.06 -7.15
CA LEU A 383 35.23 14.91 -6.23
C LEU A 383 34.69 13.48 -6.27
N SER A 384 34.29 12.93 -5.12
CA SER A 384 33.54 11.68 -5.06
C SER A 384 32.05 11.97 -4.95
N MET A 385 31.27 11.42 -5.88
CA MET A 385 29.81 11.51 -5.88
C MET A 385 29.21 10.37 -5.05
N ASN A 386 28.18 10.68 -4.27
CA ASN A 386 27.45 9.69 -3.49
C ASN A 386 26.48 8.92 -4.41
N GLU A 387 26.85 7.72 -4.83
CA GLU A 387 26.03 6.88 -5.72
C GLU A 387 25.92 5.41 -5.26
N LYS A 388 24.86 4.73 -5.75
CA LYS A 388 24.67 3.28 -5.60
C LYS A 388 24.43 2.60 -6.95
N THR A 389 24.45 1.28 -6.96
CA THR A 389 24.22 0.47 -8.17
C THR A 389 22.93 0.89 -8.89
N GLY A 390 23.08 1.34 -10.13
CA GLY A 390 21.99 1.82 -10.98
C GLY A 390 21.75 3.34 -10.94
N ASP A 391 22.51 4.12 -10.18
CA ASP A 391 22.44 5.59 -10.24
C ASP A 391 23.36 6.21 -11.30
N LYS A 392 24.44 5.53 -11.69
CA LYS A 392 25.39 5.98 -12.74
C LYS A 392 24.70 6.44 -14.02
N GLY A 393 23.76 5.65 -14.54
CA GLY A 393 23.02 5.99 -15.75
C GLY A 393 22.16 7.26 -15.61
N LYS A 394 21.69 7.57 -14.39
CA LYS A 394 21.00 8.84 -14.13
C LYS A 394 22.01 9.98 -14.22
N VAL A 395 23.10 9.94 -13.47
CA VAL A 395 24.10 11.03 -13.47
C VAL A 395 24.59 11.31 -14.90
N ILE A 396 24.98 10.28 -15.64
CA ILE A 396 25.41 10.40 -17.05
C ILE A 396 24.33 11.07 -17.90
N GLY A 397 23.06 10.71 -17.70
CA GLY A 397 21.92 11.31 -18.41
C GLY A 397 21.73 12.82 -18.17
N LEU A 398 22.08 13.34 -16.98
CA LEU A 398 22.05 14.79 -16.71
C LEU A 398 23.12 15.53 -17.54
N PHE A 399 24.32 14.98 -17.64
CA PHE A 399 25.40 15.55 -18.45
C PHE A 399 25.06 15.48 -19.95
N TYR A 400 24.44 14.38 -20.40
CA TYR A 400 23.91 14.28 -21.76
C TYR A 400 22.81 15.32 -22.04
N LEU A 401 21.93 15.59 -21.07
CA LEU A 401 20.90 16.61 -21.20
C LEU A 401 21.51 18.02 -21.34
N PHE A 402 22.55 18.31 -20.56
CA PHE A 402 23.31 19.56 -20.66
C PHE A 402 24.03 19.68 -22.02
N PHE A 403 24.66 18.61 -22.49
CA PHE A 403 25.24 18.53 -23.84
C PHE A 403 24.20 18.83 -24.92
N THR A 404 23.02 18.22 -24.83
CA THR A 404 21.92 18.44 -25.79
C THR A 404 21.48 19.90 -25.80
N ARG A 405 21.35 20.54 -24.62
CA ARG A 405 21.04 21.98 -24.51
C ARG A 405 22.07 22.85 -25.23
N CYS A 406 23.35 22.56 -25.05
CA CYS A 406 24.42 23.37 -25.63
C CYS A 406 24.58 23.17 -27.14
N THR A 407 24.22 21.99 -27.65
CA THR A 407 24.34 21.64 -29.07
C THR A 407 23.09 21.94 -29.90
N THR A 408 21.95 22.18 -29.25
CA THR A 408 20.70 22.50 -29.92
C THR A 408 20.79 23.87 -30.60
N HIS A 409 20.36 23.96 -31.86
CA HIS A 409 20.41 25.17 -32.66
C HIS A 409 19.30 26.15 -32.24
N GLN A 410 19.67 27.37 -31.83
CA GLN A 410 18.73 28.42 -31.47
C GLN A 410 18.58 29.46 -32.59
N PRO A 411 17.36 29.97 -32.85
CA PRO A 411 17.08 30.86 -33.99
C PRO A 411 17.91 32.13 -34.07
N LYS A 412 18.38 32.67 -32.93
CA LYS A 412 19.07 33.97 -32.86
C LYS A 412 20.59 33.89 -32.69
N ILE A 413 21.11 32.79 -32.13
CA ILE A 413 22.53 32.70 -31.70
C ILE A 413 23.24 31.44 -32.21
N GLY A 414 22.53 30.58 -32.94
CA GLY A 414 23.06 29.30 -33.40
C GLY A 414 23.18 28.28 -32.27
N LYS A 415 24.18 27.40 -32.31
CA LYS A 415 24.46 26.49 -31.18
C LYS A 415 24.96 27.31 -29.98
N LEU A 416 24.55 26.93 -28.77
CA LEU A 416 25.04 27.59 -27.56
C LEU A 416 26.54 27.35 -27.39
N ASP A 417 27.02 26.14 -27.65
CA ASP A 417 28.45 25.84 -27.72
C ASP A 417 28.82 25.44 -29.17
N PRO A 418 29.45 26.33 -29.95
CA PRO A 418 29.92 26.03 -31.30
C PRO A 418 30.97 24.92 -31.35
N ASN A 419 31.72 24.74 -30.26
CA ASN A 419 32.83 23.80 -30.14
C ASN A 419 32.42 22.52 -29.40
N ALA A 420 31.12 22.28 -29.21
CA ALA A 420 30.63 21.13 -28.48
C ALA A 420 30.94 19.82 -29.22
N THR A 421 31.71 18.96 -28.56
CA THR A 421 31.90 17.55 -28.92
C THR A 421 31.39 16.67 -27.78
N VAL A 422 30.98 15.44 -28.11
CA VAL A 422 30.55 14.46 -27.09
C VAL A 422 31.69 14.23 -26.08
N GLU A 423 32.93 14.12 -26.55
CA GLU A 423 34.11 13.95 -25.69
C GLU A 423 34.30 15.09 -24.69
N LYS A 424 34.16 16.36 -25.12
CA LYS A 424 34.27 17.54 -24.24
C LYS A 424 33.32 17.44 -23.05
N TYR A 425 32.10 16.98 -23.28
CA TYR A 425 31.07 16.88 -22.24
C TYR A 425 31.15 15.59 -21.41
N ILE A 426 31.74 14.53 -21.95
CA ILE A 426 32.13 13.35 -21.15
C ILE A 426 33.23 13.75 -20.14
N ARG A 427 34.23 14.51 -20.60
CA ARG A 427 35.33 15.00 -19.75
C ARG A 427 34.86 15.88 -18.59
N LEU A 428 33.77 16.62 -18.79
CA LEU A 428 33.12 17.38 -17.70
C LEU A 428 32.72 16.49 -16.51
N LEU A 429 32.42 15.21 -16.73
CA LEU A 429 32.17 14.24 -15.66
C LEU A 429 33.47 13.55 -15.22
N THR A 430 34.26 13.06 -16.17
CA THR A 430 35.38 12.15 -15.84
C THR A 430 36.61 12.87 -15.32
N ASP A 431 36.80 14.15 -15.64
CA ASP A 431 37.98 14.91 -15.20
C ASP A 431 37.76 15.53 -13.82
N HIS A 432 36.49 15.72 -13.42
CA HIS A 432 36.12 16.35 -12.14
C HIS A 432 35.68 15.36 -11.06
N PHE A 433 35.36 14.12 -11.41
CA PHE A 433 34.89 13.10 -10.46
C PHE A 433 35.65 11.77 -10.56
N ASP A 434 35.83 11.09 -9.43
CA ASP A 434 36.62 9.84 -9.32
C ASP A 434 35.83 8.56 -9.57
N ASN A 435 34.49 8.61 -9.52
CA ASN A 435 33.63 7.42 -9.64
C ASN A 435 33.55 6.82 -11.06
N TRP A 436 34.09 7.53 -12.07
CA TRP A 436 33.88 7.21 -13.49
C TRP A 436 35.18 7.18 -14.29
N THR A 437 35.24 6.23 -15.21
CA THR A 437 36.24 6.21 -16.29
C THR A 437 35.67 6.80 -17.57
N PHE A 438 36.55 7.31 -18.43
CA PHE A 438 36.14 7.89 -19.72
C PHE A 438 35.37 6.89 -20.60
N ASP A 439 35.88 5.67 -20.73
CA ASP A 439 35.27 4.64 -21.57
C ASP A 439 33.90 4.19 -21.03
N GLU A 440 33.75 4.10 -19.71
CA GLU A 440 32.47 3.79 -19.07
C GLU A 440 31.40 4.82 -19.42
N VAL A 441 31.74 6.12 -19.29
CA VAL A 441 30.80 7.20 -19.57
C VAL A 441 30.52 7.27 -21.07
N LYS A 442 31.55 7.17 -21.92
CA LYS A 442 31.43 7.18 -23.38
C LYS A 442 30.47 6.11 -23.91
N ASN A 443 30.58 4.89 -23.40
CA ASN A 443 29.70 3.78 -23.81
C ASN A 443 28.25 3.96 -23.35
N ASN A 444 28.00 4.86 -22.40
CA ASN A 444 26.68 5.10 -21.80
C ASN A 444 26.18 6.54 -21.97
N PHE A 445 26.86 7.38 -22.76
CA PHE A 445 26.55 8.81 -22.91
C PHE A 445 25.33 9.05 -23.80
N ARG A 446 24.15 8.74 -23.27
CA ARG A 446 22.84 8.84 -23.92
C ARG A 446 21.81 9.41 -22.96
N SER A 447 20.62 9.75 -23.46
CA SER A 447 19.52 10.18 -22.60
C SER A 447 19.15 9.09 -21.59
N GLY A 448 19.04 9.45 -20.32
CA GLY A 448 18.74 8.53 -19.22
C GLY A 448 18.37 9.28 -17.94
N GLY A 449 17.63 8.63 -17.04
CA GLY A 449 17.14 9.22 -15.80
C GLY A 449 15.98 10.21 -15.96
N ASN A 450 15.22 10.42 -14.86
CA ASN A 450 14.07 11.33 -14.82
C ASN A 450 14.50 12.77 -14.45
N TRP A 451 15.44 13.35 -15.20
CA TRP A 451 15.89 14.73 -14.95
C TRP A 451 14.95 15.73 -15.62
N GLN A 452 14.66 16.81 -14.90
CA GLN A 452 13.84 17.89 -15.43
C GLN A 452 14.72 18.86 -16.22
N LYS A 453 14.25 19.28 -17.40
CA LYS A 453 14.86 20.41 -18.11
C LYS A 453 14.60 21.68 -17.27
N PRO A 454 15.64 22.45 -16.89
CA PRO A 454 15.42 23.72 -16.24
C PRO A 454 14.62 24.65 -17.16
N ALA A 455 13.63 25.35 -16.59
CA ALA A 455 12.83 26.34 -17.28
C ALA A 455 13.64 27.60 -17.64
#